data_AF-A0A943J016-F1
#
_entry.id   AF-A0A943J016-F1
#
_cell.length_a   1.000
_cell.length_b   1.000
_cell.length_c   1.000
_cell.angle_alpha   90.00
_cell.angle_beta   90.00
_cell.angle_gamma   90.00
#
_symmetry.space_group_name_H-M   'P 1'
#
loop_
_entity.id
_entity.type
_entity.pdbx_description
1 polymer ?
#
loop_
_entity_poly.entity_id
_entity_poly.type
_entity_poly.pdbx_seq_one_letter_code
_entity_poly.pdbx_strand_id
1 'polypeptide(L)'
;MIKTLARSIREYKKTSILTPILVTGEVILECIIPFTIANLVNQMQAGCGMDVIIKYGIQLVLMALLSLVFGVAAGNTCATASTGFSRNLRKDMFYR
;
A
#
# COMPACT_ATOMS: atom_id res chain seq x y z
N MET A 1 -18.35 3.79 23.09
CA MET A 1 -17.22 4.54 22.47
C MET A 1 -17.05 4.22 20.98
N ILE A 2 -16.76 2.97 20.58
CA ILE A 2 -16.49 2.64 19.16
C ILE A 2 -17.67 2.98 18.24
N LYS A 3 -18.92 2.69 18.64
CA LYS A 3 -20.13 3.07 17.87
C LYS A 3 -20.31 4.59 17.73
N THR A 4 -19.90 5.36 18.74
CA THR A 4 -19.98 6.83 18.75
C THR A 4 -18.96 7.42 17.78
N LEU A 5 -17.73 6.92 17.81
CA LEU A 5 -16.67 7.32 16.88
C LEU A 5 -16.98 6.88 15.44
N ALA A 6 -17.47 5.65 15.25
CA ALA A 6 -17.86 5.16 13.93
C ALA A 6 -18.95 6.03 13.26
N ARG A 7 -19.75 6.76 14.06
CA ARG A 7 -20.74 7.71 13.57
C ARG A 7 -20.12 8.97 12.97
N SER A 8 -18.87 9.32 13.30
CA SER A 8 -18.16 10.46 12.71
C SER A 8 -17.44 10.12 11.39
N ILE A 9 -17.35 8.84 11.00
CA ILE A 9 -16.76 8.44 9.71
C ILE A 9 -17.64 8.90 8.52
N ARG A 10 -18.98 8.80 8.66
CA ARG A 10 -20.03 9.17 7.66
C ARG A 10 -19.57 9.11 6.20
N GLU A 11 -19.26 10.27 5.63
CA GLU A 11 -18.95 10.52 4.22
C GLU A 11 -17.64 9.84 3.78
N TYR A 12 -16.72 9.56 4.70
CA TYR A 12 -15.41 8.98 4.43
C TYR A 12 -15.37 7.45 4.54
N LYS A 13 -16.52 6.79 4.75
CA LYS A 13 -16.58 5.30 4.84
C LYS A 13 -16.03 4.61 3.61
N LYS A 14 -16.31 5.15 2.42
CA LYS A 14 -15.82 4.56 1.15
C LYS A 14 -14.29 4.65 1.07
N THR A 15 -13.74 5.82 1.39
CA THR A 15 -12.29 6.05 1.39
C THR A 15 -11.59 5.19 2.43
N SER A 16 -12.15 5.07 3.65
CA SER A 16 -11.62 4.20 4.72
C SER A 16 -11.62 2.71 4.38
N ILE A 17 -12.51 2.23 3.50
CA ILE A 17 -12.50 0.82 3.03
C ILE A 17 -11.54 0.65 1.86
N LEU A 18 -11.44 1.66 0.99
CA LEU A 18 -10.52 1.63 -0.14
C LEU A 18 -9.05 1.62 0.30
N THR A 19 -8.72 2.31 1.39
CA THR A 19 -7.35 2.35 1.95
C THR A 19 -6.79 0.96 2.28
N PRO A 20 -7.43 0.11 3.11
CA PRO A 20 -6.90 -1.22 3.41
C PRO A 20 -6.84 -2.14 2.19
N ILE A 21 -7.72 -1.96 1.19
CA ILE A 21 -7.64 -2.72 -0.07
C ILE A 21 -6.36 -2.35 -0.84
N LEU A 22 -6.08 -1.04 -0.95
CA LEU A 22 -4.86 -0.55 -1.62
C LEU A 22 -3.59 -1.00 -0.90
N VAL A 23 -3.56 -0.90 0.43
CA VAL A 23 -2.43 -1.37 1.26
C VAL A 23 -2.24 -2.88 1.13
N THR A 24 -3.33 -3.66 1.09
CA THR A 24 -3.21 -5.12 0.91
C THR A 24 -2.58 -5.46 -0.44
N GLY A 25 -2.97 -4.76 -1.51
CA GLY A 25 -2.35 -4.91 -2.83
C GLY A 25 -0.86 -4.58 -2.86
N GLU A 26 -0.47 -3.49 -2.19
CA GLU A 26 0.93 -3.09 -2.03
C GLU A 26 1.75 -4.15 -1.29
N VAL A 27 1.26 -4.66 -0.16
CA VAL A 27 1.95 -5.65 0.67
C VAL A 27 2.13 -6.97 -0.09
N ILE A 28 1.17 -7.37 -0.92
CA ILE A 28 1.31 -8.55 -1.77
C ILE A 28 2.49 -8.38 -2.74
N LEU A 29 2.62 -7.21 -3.38
CA LEU A 29 3.75 -6.92 -4.27
C LEU A 29 5.08 -6.95 -3.51
N GLU A 30 5.13 -6.34 -2.33
CA GLU A 30 6.33 -6.38 -1.47
C GLU A 30 6.70 -7.80 -1.05
N CYS A 31 5.73 -8.70 -0.89
CA CYS A 31 6.00 -10.11 -0.59
C CYS A 31 6.51 -10.90 -1.81
N ILE A 32 6.20 -10.48 -3.04
CA ILE A 32 6.68 -11.13 -4.28
C ILE A 32 8.12 -10.70 -4.61
N ILE A 33 8.52 -9.47 -4.25
CA ILE A 33 9.89 -8.97 -4.44
C ILE A 33 10.96 -9.93 -3.85
N PRO A 34 10.94 -10.32 -2.55
CA PRO A 34 11.93 -11.22 -1.98
C PRO A 34 11.89 -12.61 -2.60
N PHE A 35 10.73 -13.09 -3.05
CA PHE A 35 10.62 -14.35 -3.80
C PHE A 35 11.35 -14.27 -5.15
N THR A 36 11.23 -13.13 -5.83
CA THR A 36 11.93 -12.89 -7.11
C THR A 36 13.43 -12.77 -6.90
N ILE A 37 13.87 -12.10 -5.82
CA ILE A 37 15.28 -12.03 -5.43
C ILE A 37 15.83 -13.42 -5.11
N ALA A 38 15.11 -14.25 -4.38
CA ALA A 38 15.54 -15.62 -4.08
C ALA A 38 15.75 -16.45 -5.35
N ASN A 39 14.84 -16.33 -6.32
CA ASN A 39 14.99 -16.99 -7.63
C ASN A 39 16.21 -16.46 -8.39
N LEU A 40 16.47 -15.16 -8.37
CA LEU A 40 17.69 -14.58 -8.96
C LEU A 40 18.95 -15.16 -8.30
N VAL A 41 19.00 -15.22 -6.96
CA VAL A 41 20.15 -15.80 -6.23
C VAL A 41 20.36 -17.27 -6.59
N ASN A 42 19.29 -18.06 -6.71
CA ASN A 42 19.36 -19.45 -7.15
C ASN A 42 19.93 -19.58 -8.57
N GLN A 43 19.52 -18.70 -9.50
CA GLN A 43 20.07 -18.69 -10.86
C GLN A 43 21.55 -18.27 -10.87
N MET A 44 21.94 -17.30 -10.04
CA MET A 44 23.34 -16.91 -9.91
C MET A 44 24.21 -18.07 -9.41
N GLN A 45 23.74 -18.84 -8.42
CA GLN A 45 24.44 -20.03 -7.93
C GLN A 45 24.56 -21.14 -8.98
N ALA A 46 23.58 -21.25 -9.89
CA ALA A 46 23.60 -22.20 -11.00
C ALA A 46 24.56 -21.80 -12.15
N GLY A 47 25.30 -20.69 -12.02
CA GLY A 47 26.27 -20.23 -13.02
C GLY A 47 25.67 -19.42 -14.16
N CYS A 48 24.59 -18.68 -13.90
CA CYS A 48 23.89 -17.93 -14.93
C CYS A 48 24.69 -16.72 -15.47
N GLY A 49 24.44 -16.37 -16.73
CA GLY A 49 25.10 -15.24 -17.40
C GLY A 49 24.56 -13.88 -16.97
N MET A 50 25.36 -12.83 -17.22
CA MET A 50 25.03 -11.43 -16.88
C MET A 50 23.71 -10.94 -17.50
N ASP A 51 23.31 -11.47 -18.66
CA ASP A 51 22.03 -11.16 -19.33
C ASP A 51 20.82 -11.43 -18.42
N VAL A 52 20.84 -12.54 -17.68
CA VAL A 52 19.74 -12.94 -16.80
C VAL A 52 19.69 -12.06 -15.56
N ILE A 53 20.86 -11.71 -15.00
CA ILE A 53 20.95 -10.79 -13.86
C ILE A 53 20.34 -9.44 -14.23
N ILE A 54 20.68 -8.90 -15.41
CA ILE A 54 20.13 -7.63 -15.89
C ILE A 54 18.62 -7.73 -16.09
N LYS A 55 18.10 -8.80 -16.68
CA LYS A 55 16.65 -9.02 -16.86
C LYS A 55 15.89 -9.02 -15.53
N TYR A 56 16.37 -9.78 -14.54
CA TYR A 56 15.77 -9.79 -13.21
C TYR A 56 15.90 -8.44 -12.51
N GLY A 57 17.04 -7.74 -12.67
CA GLY A 57 17.23 -6.39 -12.13
C GLY A 57 16.21 -5.40 -12.66
N ILE A 58 15.98 -5.38 -13.98
CA ILE A 58 14.96 -4.52 -14.60
C ILE A 58 13.56 -4.89 -14.08
N GLN A 59 13.24 -6.18 -14.00
CA GLN A 59 11.95 -6.64 -13.47
C GLN A 59 11.73 -6.19 -12.02
N LEU A 60 12.75 -6.29 -11.17
CA LEU A 60 12.70 -5.84 -9.77
C LEU A 60 12.48 -4.32 -9.66
N VAL A 61 13.15 -3.52 -10.50
CA VAL A 61 12.95 -2.07 -10.54
C VAL A 61 11.51 -1.73 -10.95
N LEU A 62 10.97 -2.39 -11.97
CA LEU A 62 9.58 -2.20 -12.39
C LEU A 62 8.59 -2.55 -11.28
N MET A 63 8.81 -3.67 -10.58
CA MET A 63 7.98 -4.07 -9.44
C MET A 63 8.06 -3.08 -8.28
N ALA A 64 9.25 -2.57 -7.96
CA ALA A 64 9.44 -1.56 -6.93
C ALA A 64 8.73 -0.24 -7.27
N LEU A 65 8.80 0.20 -8.54
CA LEU A 65 8.08 1.39 -9.00
C LEU A 65 6.55 1.20 -8.91
N LEU A 66 6.04 0.03 -9.29
CA LEU A 66 4.62 -0.28 -9.15
C LEU A 66 4.19 -0.28 -7.67
N SER A 67 4.96 -0.94 -6.79
CA SER A 67 4.72 -0.95 -5.35
C SER A 67 4.70 0.48 -4.78
N LEU A 68 5.63 1.34 -5.19
CA LEU A 68 5.67 2.75 -4.78
C LEU A 68 4.41 3.53 -5.19
N VAL A 69 3.90 3.32 -6.41
CA VAL A 69 2.65 3.99 -6.85
C VAL A 69 1.46 3.55 -6.00
N PHE A 70 1.35 2.26 -5.70
CA PHE A 70 0.32 1.74 -4.81
C PHE A 70 0.45 2.31 -3.40
N GLY A 71 1.67 2.40 -2.85
CA GLY A 71 1.94 2.99 -1.55
C GLY A 71 1.58 4.47 -1.46
N VAL A 72 1.91 5.26 -2.49
CA VAL A 72 1.52 6.69 -2.54
C VAL A 72 0.00 6.85 -2.62
N ALA A 73 -0.67 6.04 -3.43
CA ALA A 73 -2.14 6.07 -3.55
C ALA A 73 -2.83 5.64 -2.24
N ALA A 74 -2.32 4.61 -1.58
CA ALA A 74 -2.77 4.16 -0.27
C ALA A 74 -2.55 5.24 0.80
N GLY A 75 -1.36 5.87 0.81
CA GLY A 75 -1.02 6.95 1.73
C GLY A 75 -1.93 8.17 1.57
N ASN A 76 -2.20 8.59 0.34
CA ASN A 76 -3.07 9.75 0.07
C ASN A 76 -4.53 9.49 0.46
N THR A 77 -5.05 8.29 0.14
CA THR A 77 -6.41 7.90 0.56
C THR A 77 -6.52 7.76 2.09
N CYS A 78 -5.48 7.25 2.76
CA CYS A 78 -5.40 7.18 4.22
C CYS A 78 -5.42 8.56 4.88
N ALA A 79 -4.61 9.49 4.36
CA ALA A 79 -4.55 10.87 4.85
C ALA A 79 -5.90 11.57 4.70
N THR A 80 -6.55 11.40 3.55
CA THR A 80 -7.90 11.95 3.28
C THR A 80 -8.94 11.37 4.22
N ALA A 81 -8.94 10.05 4.44
CA ALA A 81 -9.87 9.40 5.36
C ALA A 81 -9.68 9.87 6.82
N SER A 82 -8.43 9.99 7.28
CA SER A 82 -8.08 10.37 8.66
C SER A 82 -8.38 11.84 8.97
N THR A 83 -8.07 12.74 8.05
CA THR A 83 -8.37 14.18 8.17
C THR A 83 -9.87 14.43 8.09
N GLY A 84 -10.56 13.75 7.17
CA GLY A 84 -12.02 13.78 7.03
C GLY A 84 -12.75 13.30 8.28
N PHE A 85 -12.29 12.18 8.85
CA PHE A 85 -12.80 11.66 10.12
C PHE A 85 -12.60 12.67 11.27
N SER A 86 -11.41 13.26 11.38
CA SER A 86 -11.09 14.24 12.42
C SER A 86 -11.95 15.51 12.32
N ARG A 87 -12.26 15.96 11.09
CA ARG A 87 -13.16 17.09 10.83
C ARG A 87 -14.57 16.81 11.34
N ASN A 88 -15.12 15.63 11.03
CA ASN A 88 -16.45 15.23 11.47
C ASN A 88 -16.51 15.01 12.98
N LEU A 89 -15.46 14.45 13.57
CA LEU A 89 -15.35 14.28 15.01
C LEU A 89 -15.36 15.63 15.75
N ARG A 90 -14.60 16.62 15.26
CA ARG A 90 -14.64 17.98 15.83
C ARG A 90 -16.02 18.62 15.72
N LYS A 91 -16.72 18.45 14.58
CA LYS A 91 -18.10 18.92 14.44
C LYS A 91 -19.03 18.28 15.48
N ASP A 92 -18.98 16.95 15.62
CA ASP A 92 -19.80 16.21 16.58
C ASP A 92 -19.49 16.58 18.05
N MET A 93 -18.29 17.08 18.34
CA MET A 93 -17.90 17.56 19.68
C MET A 93 -18.37 18.98 20.00
N PHE A 94 -18.29 19.92 19.04
CA PHE A 94 -18.48 21.35 19.31
C PHE A 94 -19.82 21.94 18.84
N TYR A 95 -20.47 21.32 17.85
CA TYR A 95 -21.68 21.86 17.22
C TYR A 95 -22.91 21.02 17.55
N ARG A 96 -23.06 20.70 18.83
CA ARG A 96 -24.15 19.86 19.35
C ARG A 96 -25.52 20.49 19.14
#